data_AF-A0A7S2BGM6-F1
#
_entry.id   AF-A0A7S2BGM6-F1
#
_cell.length_a   1.000
_cell.length_b   1.000
_cell.length_c   1.000
_cell.angle_alpha   90.00
_cell.angle_beta   90.00
_cell.angle_gamma   90.00
#
_symmetry.space_group_name_H-M   'P 1'
#
loop_
_entity.id
_entity.type
_entity.pdbx_description
1 polymer ?
#
loop_
_entity_poly.entity_id
_entity_poly.type
_entity_poly.pdbx_seq_one_letter_code
_entity_poly.pdbx_strand_id
1 'polypeptide(L)'
;LGGCWFTAPGESSKDAFMRRLKRSDPSYAIYEAYAAEHTERWEGAKALTMDQAIAEMPEIERKYALECAEYDNVLFGMSEELAGTAKLEQEQLAKLADGDSLQAQLDSGKLVAVEGGAQVSSAADVAKSLHEFESQRDKAVDSIMAIKISLDKKK
;
A
#
# COMPACT_ATOMS: atom_id res chain seq x y z
N LEU A 1 25.02 9.31 -26.88
CA LEU A 1 23.62 8.88 -26.67
C LEU A 1 22.73 10.09 -26.94
N GLY A 2 22.18 10.22 -28.15
CA GLY A 2 21.42 11.41 -28.54
C GLY A 2 20.31 11.03 -29.52
N GLY A 3 19.06 11.22 -29.11
CA GLY A 3 17.86 10.87 -29.86
C GLY A 3 16.71 10.41 -28.98
N CYS A 4 15.62 9.97 -29.63
CA CYS A 4 14.42 9.33 -29.08
C CYS A 4 14.74 8.05 -28.28
N TRP A 5 15.31 8.18 -27.09
CA TRP A 5 15.84 7.07 -26.30
C TRP A 5 14.74 6.20 -25.65
N PHE A 6 13.56 6.78 -25.45
CA PHE A 6 12.40 6.12 -24.84
C PHE A 6 11.23 6.02 -25.82
N THR A 7 10.67 7.16 -26.23
CA THR A 7 9.54 7.28 -27.15
C THR A 7 9.99 7.62 -28.57
N ALA A 8 9.27 7.12 -29.57
CA ALA A 8 9.34 7.60 -30.95
C ALA A 8 8.54 8.92 -31.13
N PRO A 9 8.76 9.68 -32.22
CA PRO A 9 7.95 10.86 -32.51
C PRO A 9 6.45 10.52 -32.59
N GLY A 10 5.62 11.23 -31.83
CA GLY A 10 4.17 10.99 -31.75
C GLY A 10 3.75 9.79 -30.86
N GLU A 11 4.71 9.10 -30.24
CA GLU A 11 4.45 7.98 -29.31
C GLU A 11 4.34 8.50 -27.87
N SER A 12 3.32 8.06 -27.14
CA SER A 12 3.20 8.37 -25.71
C SER A 12 4.11 7.47 -24.86
N SER A 13 4.41 7.89 -23.63
CA SER A 13 5.17 7.07 -22.67
C SER A 13 4.50 5.72 -22.37
N LYS A 14 3.16 5.69 -22.36
CA LYS A 14 2.36 4.47 -22.19
C LYS A 14 2.59 3.50 -23.35
N ASP A 15 2.55 4.00 -24.58
CA ASP A 15 2.71 3.17 -25.79
C ASP A 15 4.15 2.64 -25.89
N ALA A 16 5.13 3.49 -25.58
CA ALA A 16 6.54 3.08 -25.53
C ALA A 16 6.81 2.01 -24.45
N PHE A 17 6.15 2.11 -23.29
CA PHE A 17 6.21 1.10 -22.24
C PHE A 17 5.63 -0.23 -22.72
N MET A 18 4.39 -0.23 -23.24
CA MET A 18 3.73 -1.44 -23.71
C MET A 18 4.45 -2.10 -24.89
N ARG A 19 5.06 -1.32 -25.79
CA ARG A 19 5.89 -1.85 -26.90
C ARG A 19 7.14 -2.57 -26.41
N ARG A 20 7.75 -2.10 -25.30
CA ARG A 20 8.99 -2.67 -24.75
C ARG A 20 8.73 -3.80 -23.75
N LEU A 21 7.55 -3.84 -23.14
CA LEU A 21 7.18 -4.88 -22.19
C LEU A 21 7.11 -6.25 -22.91
N LYS A 22 7.81 -7.24 -22.35
CA LYS A 22 7.81 -8.59 -22.92
C LYS A 22 6.44 -9.23 -22.77
N ARG A 23 5.92 -9.85 -23.82
CA ARG A 23 4.66 -10.60 -23.77
C ARG A 23 4.70 -11.83 -22.86
N SER A 24 5.90 -12.35 -22.59
CA SER A 24 6.11 -13.45 -21.63
C SER A 24 6.17 -12.96 -20.18
N ASP A 25 6.10 -11.66 -19.93
CA ASP A 25 6.07 -11.11 -18.57
C ASP A 25 4.74 -11.52 -17.92
N PRO A 26 4.76 -12.11 -16.70
CA PRO A 26 3.55 -12.54 -16.02
C PRO A 26 2.56 -11.39 -15.76
N SER A 27 3.05 -10.16 -15.71
CA SER A 27 2.26 -8.95 -15.49
C SER A 27 1.79 -8.28 -16.78
N TYR A 28 2.12 -8.81 -17.98
CA TYR A 28 1.76 -8.19 -19.26
C TYR A 28 0.26 -7.88 -19.36
N ALA A 29 -0.60 -8.85 -19.02
CA ALA A 29 -2.05 -8.68 -19.07
C ALA A 29 -2.57 -7.63 -18.07
N ILE A 30 -1.87 -7.42 -16.94
CA ILE A 30 -2.23 -6.40 -15.95
C ILE A 30 -1.95 -5.01 -16.53
N TYR A 31 -0.76 -4.83 -17.11
CA TYR A 31 -0.37 -3.56 -17.73
C TYR A 31 -1.21 -3.23 -18.97
N GLU A 32 -1.58 -4.24 -19.76
CA GLU A 32 -2.48 -4.07 -20.91
C GLU A 32 -3.86 -3.60 -20.48
N ALA A 33 -4.45 -4.22 -19.45
CA ALA A 33 -5.73 -3.80 -18.88
C ALA A 33 -5.65 -2.36 -18.32
N TYR A 34 -4.58 -2.04 -17.58
CA TYR A 34 -4.35 -0.70 -17.06
C TYR A 34 -4.20 0.35 -18.17
N ALA A 35 -3.45 0.04 -19.24
CA ALA A 35 -3.28 0.93 -20.37
C ALA A 35 -4.61 1.20 -21.12
N ALA A 36 -5.45 0.18 -21.24
CA ALA A 36 -6.79 0.32 -21.81
C ALA A 36 -7.69 1.20 -20.94
N GLU A 37 -7.78 0.91 -19.64
CA GLU A 37 -8.58 1.70 -18.68
C GLU A 37 -8.11 3.15 -18.62
N HIS A 38 -6.79 3.40 -18.59
CA HIS A 38 -6.25 4.76 -18.60
C HIS A 38 -6.68 5.52 -19.85
N THR A 39 -6.72 4.86 -21.02
CA THR A 39 -7.15 5.49 -22.27
C THR A 39 -8.62 5.88 -22.19
N GLU A 40 -9.48 4.95 -21.79
CA GLU A 40 -10.92 5.17 -21.63
C GLU A 40 -11.22 6.30 -20.63
N ARG A 41 -10.60 6.27 -19.45
CA ARG A 41 -10.80 7.31 -18.42
C ARG A 41 -10.31 8.68 -18.85
N TRP A 42 -9.22 8.74 -19.61
CA TRP A 42 -8.67 10.01 -20.09
C TRP A 42 -9.53 10.62 -21.19
N GLU A 43 -10.09 9.80 -22.09
CA GLU A 43 -11.04 10.26 -23.10
C GLU A 43 -12.33 10.83 -22.48
N GLY A 44 -12.78 10.26 -21.36
CA GLY A 44 -13.93 10.76 -20.59
C GLY A 44 -13.62 11.85 -19.57
N ALA A 45 -12.37 12.28 -19.45
CA ALA A 45 -11.96 13.21 -18.40
C ALA A 45 -12.53 14.62 -18.61
N LYS A 46 -13.09 15.19 -17.55
CA LYS A 46 -13.57 16.57 -17.56
C LYS A 46 -12.39 17.53 -17.47
N ALA A 47 -12.28 18.44 -18.45
CA ALA A 47 -11.36 19.57 -18.35
C ALA A 47 -11.82 20.54 -17.25
N LEU A 48 -10.92 20.87 -16.32
CA LEU A 48 -11.17 21.80 -15.23
C LEU A 48 -10.48 23.14 -15.50
N THR A 49 -11.06 24.22 -15.00
CA THR A 49 -10.36 25.51 -14.91
C THR A 49 -9.38 25.49 -13.73
N MET A 50 -8.44 26.45 -13.71
CA MET A 50 -7.49 26.58 -12.60
C MET A 50 -8.21 26.78 -11.26
N ASP A 51 -9.23 27.63 -11.21
CA ASP A 51 -9.99 27.89 -9.98
C ASP A 51 -10.72 26.64 -9.47
N GLN A 52 -11.26 25.83 -10.38
CA GLN A 52 -11.88 24.54 -10.03
C GLN A 52 -10.84 23.56 -9.50
N ALA A 53 -9.67 23.47 -10.12
CA ALA A 53 -8.59 22.60 -9.66
C ALA A 53 -8.12 22.99 -8.24
N ILE A 54 -7.88 24.28 -8.00
CA ILE A 54 -7.46 24.80 -6.68
C ILE A 54 -8.51 24.51 -5.60
N ALA A 55 -9.81 24.59 -5.93
CA ALA A 55 -10.87 24.29 -4.97
C ALA A 55 -10.92 22.81 -4.56
N GLU A 56 -10.53 21.89 -5.45
CA GLU A 56 -10.51 20.44 -5.18
C GLU A 56 -9.23 20.00 -4.44
N MET A 57 -8.12 20.75 -4.55
CA MET A 57 -6.81 20.40 -3.99
C MET A 57 -6.84 20.02 -2.50
N PRO A 58 -7.51 20.75 -1.59
CA PRO A 58 -7.49 20.41 -0.17
C PRO A 58 -8.08 19.02 0.13
N GLU A 59 -9.14 18.63 -0.60
CA GLU A 59 -9.75 17.31 -0.42
C GLU A 59 -8.90 16.20 -1.04
N ILE A 60 -8.23 16.48 -2.17
CA ILE A 60 -7.25 15.57 -2.77
C ILE A 60 -6.10 15.32 -1.80
N GLU A 61 -5.54 16.37 -1.19
CA GLU A 61 -4.45 16.26 -0.20
C GLU A 61 -4.89 15.46 1.03
N ARG A 62 -6.10 15.71 1.53
CA ARG A 62 -6.67 14.95 2.66
C ARG A 62 -6.79 13.46 2.32
N LYS A 63 -7.31 13.11 1.14
CA LYS A 63 -7.41 11.71 0.69
C LYS A 63 -6.04 11.08 0.47
N TYR A 64 -5.12 11.80 -0.14
CA TYR A 64 -3.74 11.36 -0.34
C TYR A 64 -3.05 11.01 0.98
N ALA A 65 -3.21 11.85 2.00
CA ALA A 65 -2.64 11.57 3.33
C ALA A 65 -3.22 10.29 3.96
N LEU A 66 -4.53 10.05 3.78
CA LEU A 66 -5.18 8.82 4.23
C LEU A 66 -4.70 7.59 3.44
N GLU A 67 -4.57 7.71 2.12
CA GLU A 67 -4.05 6.62 1.28
C GLU A 67 -2.60 6.27 1.64
N CYS A 68 -1.77 7.28 1.94
CA CYS A 68 -0.40 7.08 2.38
C CYS A 68 -0.33 6.39 3.75
N ALA A 69 -1.18 6.80 4.70
CA ALA A 69 -1.27 6.14 6.00
C ALA A 69 -1.69 4.66 5.88
N GLU A 70 -2.57 4.35 4.92
CA GLU A 70 -3.03 2.98 4.67
C GLU A 70 -2.03 2.15 3.85
N TYR A 71 -1.19 2.80 3.04
CA TYR A 71 -0.21 2.11 2.20
C TYR A 71 0.79 1.28 3.01
N ASP A 72 1.14 1.75 4.21
CA ASP A 72 2.00 1.00 5.14
C ASP A 72 1.36 -0.33 5.57
N ASN A 73 0.04 -0.37 5.79
CA ASN A 73 -0.71 -1.59 6.09
C ASN A 73 -0.68 -2.57 4.90
N VAL A 74 -0.79 -2.06 3.68
CA VAL A 74 -0.75 -2.87 2.44
C VAL A 74 0.64 -3.45 2.21
N LEU A 75 1.69 -2.63 2.36
CA LEU A 75 3.08 -3.09 2.25
C LEU A 75 3.37 -4.19 3.27
N PHE A 76 2.96 -3.97 4.52
CA PHE A 76 3.13 -4.95 5.57
C PHE A 76 2.37 -6.25 5.25
N GLY A 77 1.10 -6.14 4.82
CA GLY A 77 0.27 -7.29 4.51
C GLY A 77 0.79 -8.14 3.35
N MET A 78 1.09 -7.50 2.21
CA MET A 78 1.31 -8.19 0.93
C MET A 78 2.77 -8.47 0.59
N SER A 79 3.73 -7.73 1.16
CA SER A 79 5.15 -7.89 0.83
C SER A 79 5.87 -8.73 1.89
N GLU A 80 6.16 -10.00 1.57
CA GLU A 80 6.98 -10.84 2.45
C GLU A 80 8.43 -10.34 2.54
N GLU A 81 8.96 -9.78 1.46
CA GLU A 81 10.33 -9.25 1.42
C GLU A 81 10.51 -8.01 2.30
N LEU A 82 9.55 -7.09 2.26
CA LEU A 82 9.64 -5.83 3.01
C LEU A 82 9.19 -5.98 4.47
N ALA A 83 8.29 -6.92 4.76
CA ALA A 83 7.67 -7.06 6.06
C ALA A 83 8.11 -8.31 6.84
N GLY A 84 8.91 -9.20 6.26
CA GLY A 84 9.23 -10.51 6.84
C GLY A 84 9.79 -10.44 8.26
N THR A 85 10.78 -9.57 8.49
CA THR A 85 11.36 -9.36 9.84
C THR A 85 10.33 -8.80 10.81
N ALA A 86 9.56 -7.78 10.38
CA ALA A 86 8.59 -7.12 11.24
C ALA A 86 7.38 -8.03 11.56
N LYS A 87 6.97 -8.91 10.64
CA LYS A 87 5.97 -9.97 10.88
C LYS A 87 6.43 -10.97 11.94
N LEU A 88 7.70 -11.40 11.87
CA LEU A 88 8.26 -12.31 12.87
C LEU A 88 8.34 -11.67 14.26
N GLU A 89 8.73 -10.40 14.34
CA GLU A 89 8.75 -9.64 15.59
C GLU A 89 7.33 -9.45 16.15
N GLN A 90 6.36 -9.15 15.30
CA GLN A 90 4.95 -9.08 15.65
C GLN A 90 4.41 -10.41 16.19
N GLU A 91 4.69 -11.54 15.53
CA GLU A 91 4.29 -12.86 16.02
C GLU A 91 4.91 -13.19 17.39
N GLN A 92 6.15 -12.76 17.63
CA GLN A 92 6.80 -12.92 18.92
C GLN A 92 6.12 -12.05 19.99
N LEU A 93 5.78 -10.80 19.67
CA LEU A 93 5.05 -9.91 20.57
C LEU A 93 3.65 -10.44 20.90
N ALA A 94 2.91 -10.96 19.91
CA ALA A 94 1.62 -11.60 20.12
C ALA A 94 1.73 -12.81 21.06
N LYS A 95 2.73 -13.68 20.85
CA LYS A 95 2.98 -14.83 21.75
C LYS A 95 3.34 -14.40 23.18
N LEU A 96 4.07 -13.30 23.34
CA LEU A 96 4.41 -12.76 24.67
C LEU A 96 3.17 -12.18 25.37
N ALA A 97 2.26 -11.56 24.61
CA ALA A 97 0.98 -11.06 25.10
C ALA A 97 0.07 -12.21 25.54
N ASP A 98 -0.10 -13.23 24.70
CA ASP A 98 -0.91 -14.42 24.99
C ASP A 98 -0.37 -15.26 26.16
N GLY A 99 0.96 -15.21 26.37
CA GLY A 99 1.65 -15.93 27.45
C GLY A 99 1.80 -15.14 28.75
N ASP A 100 1.09 -14.02 28.93
CA ASP A 100 1.16 -13.12 30.11
C ASP A 100 2.58 -12.65 30.48
N SER A 101 3.52 -12.72 29.54
CA SER A 101 4.95 -12.44 29.77
C SER A 101 5.38 -11.08 29.22
N LEU A 102 4.52 -10.43 28.43
CA LEU A 102 4.77 -9.12 27.84
C LEU A 102 5.00 -8.04 28.91
N GLN A 103 4.21 -8.03 29.99
CA GLN A 103 4.37 -7.05 31.07
C GLN A 103 5.75 -7.16 31.72
N ALA A 104 6.24 -8.38 31.99
CA ALA A 104 7.56 -8.59 32.56
C ALA A 104 8.69 -8.12 31.64
N GLN A 105 8.52 -8.22 30.32
CA GLN A 105 9.50 -7.75 29.34
C GLN A 105 9.51 -6.22 29.25
N LEU A 106 8.35 -5.56 29.32
CA LEU A 106 8.23 -4.10 29.41
C LEU A 106 8.85 -3.56 30.71
N ASP A 107 8.52 -4.18 31.85
CA ASP A 107 9.03 -3.77 33.16
C ASP A 107 10.56 -3.93 33.28
N SER A 108 11.12 -4.96 32.64
CA SER A 108 12.56 -5.19 32.59
C SER A 108 13.33 -4.25 31.65
N GLY A 109 12.60 -3.45 30.84
CA GLY A 109 13.18 -2.59 29.81
C GLY A 109 13.78 -3.34 28.61
N LYS A 110 13.57 -4.66 28.52
CA LYS A 110 13.98 -5.46 27.35
C LYS A 110 13.15 -5.12 26.11
N LEU A 111 11.90 -4.75 26.31
CA LEU A 111 11.02 -4.18 25.30
C LEU A 111 10.61 -2.78 25.71
N VAL A 112 10.60 -1.86 24.76
CA VAL A 112 10.18 -0.47 24.97
C VAL A 112 9.14 -0.14 23.90
N ALA A 113 7.90 0.06 24.32
CA ALA A 113 6.82 0.54 23.47
C ALA A 113 6.72 2.07 23.60
N VAL A 114 6.51 2.77 22.48
CA VAL A 114 6.42 4.23 22.44
C VAL A 114 5.22 4.65 21.61
N GLU A 115 4.41 5.55 22.14
CA GLU A 115 3.28 6.17 21.46
C GLU A 115 3.35 7.69 21.66
N GLY A 116 3.29 8.47 20.57
CA GLY A 116 3.31 9.94 20.65
C GLY A 116 4.57 10.53 21.33
N GLY A 117 5.68 9.78 21.36
CA GLY A 117 6.92 10.18 22.04
C GLY A 117 6.98 9.86 23.54
N ALA A 118 5.96 9.18 24.09
CA ALA A 118 5.93 8.71 25.47
C ALA A 118 6.04 7.18 25.53
N GLN A 119 6.69 6.65 26.57
CA GLN A 119 6.79 5.21 26.78
C GLN A 119 5.44 4.64 27.25
N VAL A 120 4.98 3.57 26.61
CA VAL A 120 3.80 2.81 27.01
C VAL A 120 4.25 1.71 27.98
N SER A 121 3.70 1.73 29.20
CA SER A 121 4.05 0.77 30.27
C SER A 121 3.04 -0.36 30.42
N SER A 122 1.91 -0.30 29.70
CA SER A 122 0.79 -1.23 29.81
C SER A 122 0.87 -2.30 28.72
N ALA A 123 1.05 -3.57 29.12
CA ALA A 123 1.02 -4.68 28.18
C ALA A 123 -0.34 -4.81 27.47
N ALA A 124 -1.44 -4.46 28.13
CA ALA A 124 -2.77 -4.49 27.56
C ALA A 124 -2.95 -3.46 26.42
N ASP A 125 -2.39 -2.26 26.59
CA ASP A 125 -2.47 -1.22 25.55
C ASP A 125 -1.61 -1.58 24.33
N VAL A 126 -0.42 -2.17 24.57
CA VAL A 126 0.43 -2.70 23.49
C VAL A 126 -0.27 -3.84 22.74
N ALA A 127 -0.85 -4.80 23.46
CA ALA A 127 -1.57 -5.93 22.83
C ALA A 127 -2.80 -5.46 22.05
N LYS A 128 -3.55 -4.49 22.58
CA LYS A 128 -4.68 -3.89 21.89
C LYS A 128 -4.24 -3.19 20.59
N SER A 129 -3.18 -2.39 20.65
CA SER A 129 -2.63 -1.73 19.47
C SER A 129 -2.16 -2.74 18.41
N LEU A 130 -1.57 -3.86 18.84
CA LEU A 130 -1.13 -4.93 17.95
C LEU A 130 -2.32 -5.55 17.19
N HIS A 131 -3.40 -5.89 17.91
CA HIS A 131 -4.60 -6.47 17.31
C HIS A 131 -5.35 -5.48 16.40
N GLU A 132 -5.36 -4.19 16.75
CA GLU A 132 -5.95 -3.16 15.89
C GLU A 132 -5.19 -3.04 14.56
N PHE A 133 -3.86 -3.05 14.61
CA PHE A 133 -3.02 -3.07 13.42
C PHE A 133 -3.25 -4.32 12.57
N GLU A 134 -3.29 -5.52 13.17
CA GLU A 134 -3.60 -6.77 12.45
C GLU A 134 -4.95 -6.72 11.75
N SER A 135 -5.97 -6.23 12.45
CA SER A 135 -7.31 -6.12 11.88
C SER A 135 -7.36 -5.14 10.70
N GLN A 136 -6.63 -4.03 10.76
CA GLN A 136 -6.55 -3.07 9.66
C GLN A 136 -5.80 -3.66 8.46
N ARG A 137 -4.64 -4.27 8.71
CA ARG A 137 -3.85 -4.99 7.69
C ARG A 137 -4.69 -6.02 6.95
N ASP A 138 -5.39 -6.90 7.68
CA ASP A 138 -6.15 -7.99 7.05
C ASP A 138 -7.30 -7.44 6.20
N LYS A 139 -8.01 -6.42 6.67
CA LYS A 139 -9.05 -5.73 5.88
C LYS A 139 -8.49 -5.10 4.60
N ALA A 140 -7.30 -4.50 4.67
CA ALA A 140 -6.63 -3.90 3.53
C ALA A 140 -6.30 -4.95 2.47
N VAL A 141 -5.67 -6.05 2.91
CA VAL A 141 -5.27 -7.17 2.04
C VAL A 141 -6.49 -7.84 1.41
N ASP A 142 -7.53 -8.11 2.19
CA ASP A 142 -8.76 -8.75 1.70
C ASP A 142 -9.44 -7.91 0.63
N SER A 143 -9.51 -6.59 0.84
CA SER A 143 -10.10 -5.66 -0.13
C SER A 143 -9.35 -5.68 -1.46
N ILE A 144 -8.01 -5.70 -1.43
CA ILE A 144 -7.17 -5.75 -2.63
C ILE A 144 -7.31 -7.10 -3.34
N MET A 145 -7.28 -8.20 -2.58
CA MET A 145 -7.41 -9.54 -3.13
C MET A 145 -8.79 -9.78 -3.76
N ALA A 146 -9.86 -9.23 -3.18
CA ALA A 146 -11.20 -9.27 -3.78
C ALA A 146 -11.24 -8.56 -5.14
N ILE A 147 -10.58 -7.40 -5.28
CA ILE A 147 -10.47 -6.67 -6.55
C ILE A 147 -9.65 -7.49 -7.56
N LYS A 148 -8.50 -8.02 -7.15
CA LYS A 148 -7.65 -8.86 -8.00
C LYS A 148 -8.42 -10.07 -8.55
N ILE A 149 -9.12 -10.80 -7.69
CA ILE A 149 -9.93 -11.97 -8.08
C ILE A 149 -11.03 -11.58 -9.06
N SER A 150 -11.68 -10.43 -8.86
CA SER A 150 -12.69 -9.90 -9.78
C SER A 150 -12.11 -9.62 -11.17
N LEU A 151 -10.90 -9.07 -11.24
CA LEU A 151 -10.19 -8.80 -12.49
C LEU A 151 -9.72 -10.09 -13.17
N ASP A 152 -9.23 -11.07 -12.43
CA ASP A 152 -8.79 -12.35 -12.98
C ASP A 152 -9.96 -13.18 -13.53
N LYS A 153 -11.18 -13.04 -12.97
CA LYS A 153 -12.40 -13.68 -13.48
C LYS A 153 -12.97 -13.04 -14.76
N LYS A 154 -12.52 -11.84 -15.14
CA LYS A 154 -12.92 -11.17 -16.38
C LYS A 154 -12.04 -11.55 -17.58
N LYS A 155 -10.98 -12.35 -17.37
CA LYS A 155 -10.19 -13.01 -18.43
C LYS A 155 -10.87 -14.29 -18.89
#